data_AF-A0A7K4GSY0-F1
#
_entry.id   AF-A0A7K4GSY0-F1
#
_cell.length_a   1.000
_cell.length_b   1.000
_cell.length_c   1.000
_cell.angle_alpha   90.00
_cell.angle_beta   90.00
_cell.angle_gamma   90.00
#
_symmetry.space_group_name_H-M   'P 1'
#
loop_
_entity.id
_entity.type
_entity.pdbx_description
1 polymer ?
#
loop_
_entity_poly.entity_id
_entity_poly.type
_entity_poly.pdbx_seq_one_letter_code
_entity_poly.pdbx_strand_id
1 'polypeptide(L)'
;MSNFFTVFTYTPWDNLNTKILTEVKLLSLKSIIKTFPIIEPGFFDDLLSNMYNFKHYSWVESIKRIVGPNNEDYDINPWNFIWGMDQKRRIFQFLIQKIEYESKDSQAILVALAPPELAKLFEAHKEGAILRTLSLLNNPKMMKFLIVLAPRGKSIVEEQQLLQINKKDLEKLKFINTLKQMPNIKGQWFPTSELKCPICNTPLTQVYSNEVGLVCQNCGFKRVK
;
A
#
# COMPACT_ATOMS: atom_id res chain seq x y z
N MET A 1 19.23 -17.85 7.41
CA MET A 1 17.79 -17.64 7.13
C MET A 1 17.09 -17.39 8.45
N SER A 2 16.23 -16.37 8.54
CA SER A 2 15.44 -16.16 9.75
C SER A 2 14.23 -17.10 9.71
N ASN A 3 13.75 -17.59 10.85
CA ASN A 3 12.49 -18.35 10.92
C ASN A 3 11.29 -17.42 11.23
N PHE A 4 11.48 -16.11 11.12
CA PHE A 4 10.56 -15.13 11.67
C PHE A 4 9.97 -14.23 10.60
N PHE A 5 8.67 -13.97 10.70
CA PHE A 5 8.03 -12.81 10.10
C PHE A 5 8.25 -11.60 10.98
N THR A 6 8.38 -10.45 10.34
CA THR A 6 8.52 -9.16 11.01
C THR A 6 7.37 -8.26 10.59
N VAL A 7 6.53 -7.87 11.55
CA VAL A 7 5.39 -6.97 11.33
C VAL A 7 5.76 -5.60 11.87
N PHE A 8 5.69 -4.59 11.02
CA PHE A 8 5.85 -3.20 11.40
C PHE A 8 4.48 -2.57 11.57
N THR A 9 4.19 -2.09 12.78
CA THR A 9 2.88 -1.54 13.13
C THR A 9 3.02 -0.33 14.04
N TYR A 10 2.12 0.64 13.92
CA TYR A 10 1.97 1.66 14.95
C TYR A 10 1.34 1.03 16.20
N THR A 11 1.71 1.48 17.40
CA THR A 11 1.23 0.90 18.67
C THR A 11 0.02 1.68 19.21
N PRO A 12 -1.23 1.33 18.84
CA PRO A 12 -2.41 2.00 19.40
C PRO A 12 -2.58 1.73 20.90
N TRP A 13 -1.91 0.71 21.45
CA TRP A 13 -1.90 0.40 22.88
C TRP A 13 -0.89 1.20 23.68
N ASP A 14 0.05 1.89 23.02
CA ASP A 14 0.98 2.80 23.66
C ASP A 14 0.63 4.23 23.27
N ASN A 15 -0.22 4.85 24.10
CA ASN A 15 -0.71 6.22 23.90
C ASN A 15 0.44 7.26 23.87
N LEU A 16 1.61 6.92 24.42
CA LEU A 16 2.79 7.81 24.40
C LEU A 16 3.52 7.73 23.06
N ASN A 17 3.39 6.61 22.33
CA ASN A 17 4.19 6.30 21.15
C ASN A 17 3.34 6.01 19.89
N THR A 18 2.18 6.66 19.77
CA THR A 18 1.24 6.47 18.65
C THR A 18 1.82 6.74 17.25
N LYS A 19 2.96 7.44 17.16
CA LYS A 19 3.67 7.74 15.91
C LYS A 19 4.93 6.91 15.69
N ILE A 20 5.32 6.07 16.65
CA ILE A 20 6.53 5.24 16.54
C ILE A 20 6.13 3.91 15.89
N LEU A 21 6.90 3.52 14.89
CA LEU A 21 6.76 2.23 14.25
C LEU A 21 7.41 1.17 15.13
N THR A 22 6.63 0.19 15.57
CA THR A 22 7.11 -0.93 16.38
C THR A 22 7.28 -2.17 15.52
N GLU A 23 8.35 -2.89 15.80
CA GLU A 23 8.70 -4.16 15.16
C GLU A 23 8.25 -5.33 16.04
N VAL A 24 7.43 -6.23 15.48
CA VAL A 24 6.99 -7.46 16.14
C VAL A 24 7.50 -8.66 15.35
N LYS A 25 8.26 -9.54 16.01
CA LYS A 25 8.80 -10.77 15.41
C LYS A 25 7.92 -11.96 15.76
N LEU A 26 7.51 -12.70 14.74
CA LEU A 26 6.58 -13.84 14.84
C LEU A 26 7.21 -15.06 14.20
N LEU A 27 7.17 -16.20 14.89
CA LEU A 27 7.72 -17.44 14.39
C LEU A 27 6.85 -17.99 13.25
N SER A 28 7.46 -18.24 12.10
CA SER A 28 6.79 -18.81 10.92
C SER A 28 6.31 -20.23 11.21
N LEU A 29 5.02 -20.49 10.99
CA LEU A 29 4.46 -21.82 11.18
C LEU A 29 5.01 -22.86 10.21
N LYS A 30 5.51 -22.44 9.04
CA LYS A 30 6.19 -23.33 8.08
C LYS A 30 7.38 -24.06 8.70
N SER A 31 8.00 -23.46 9.73
CA SER A 31 9.13 -24.07 10.44
C SER A 31 8.72 -25.15 11.45
N ILE A 32 7.41 -25.28 11.74
CA ILE A 32 6.87 -26.12 12.82
C ILE A 32 5.89 -27.17 12.26
N ILE A 33 5.02 -26.75 11.36
CA ILE A 33 3.99 -27.57 10.71
C ILE A 33 4.17 -27.47 9.20
N LYS A 34 4.16 -28.63 8.53
CA LYS A 34 4.41 -28.72 7.08
C LYS A 34 3.37 -27.98 6.24
N THR A 35 2.15 -27.83 6.77
CA THR A 35 1.02 -27.20 6.10
C THR A 35 0.48 -26.10 7.01
N PHE A 36 0.17 -24.94 6.44
CA PHE A 36 -0.43 -23.86 7.19
C PHE A 36 -1.89 -24.17 7.54
N PRO A 37 -2.34 -23.93 8.79
CA PRO A 37 -3.73 -24.10 9.17
C PRO A 37 -4.63 -23.11 8.44
N ILE A 38 -5.72 -23.62 7.87
CA ILE A 38 -6.78 -22.79 7.28
C ILE A 38 -7.83 -22.53 8.36
N ILE A 39 -8.24 -21.27 8.48
CA ILE A 39 -9.24 -20.77 9.41
C ILE A 39 -10.48 -20.42 8.59
N GLU A 40 -11.60 -21.02 8.97
CA GLU A 40 -12.89 -20.82 8.32
C GLU A 40 -13.48 -19.41 8.60
N PRO A 41 -14.32 -18.87 7.70
CA PRO A 41 -14.92 -17.53 7.83
C PRO A 41 -15.69 -17.34 9.13
N GLY A 42 -16.38 -18.37 9.60
CA GLY A 42 -17.20 -18.32 10.83
C GLY A 42 -16.41 -17.92 12.09
N PHE A 43 -15.11 -18.24 12.14
CA PHE A 43 -14.25 -17.74 13.24
C PHE A 43 -14.17 -16.21 13.24
N PHE A 44 -14.05 -15.59 12.06
CA PHE A 44 -13.95 -14.14 11.91
C PHE A 44 -15.30 -13.46 12.12
N ASP A 45 -16.40 -14.08 11.72
CA ASP A 45 -17.76 -13.56 11.99
C ASP A 45 -18.03 -13.48 13.50
N ASP A 46 -17.68 -14.53 14.24
CA ASP A 46 -17.76 -14.55 15.70
C ASP A 46 -16.87 -13.47 16.32
N LEU A 47 -15.64 -13.32 15.81
CA LEU A 47 -14.69 -12.32 16.30
C LEU A 47 -15.20 -10.89 16.07
N LEU A 48 -15.77 -10.62 14.89
CA LEU A 48 -16.39 -9.34 14.54
C LEU A 48 -17.60 -9.05 15.44
N SER A 49 -18.48 -10.05 15.62
CA SER A 49 -19.60 -9.94 16.56
C SER A 49 -19.10 -9.61 17.98
N ASN A 50 -18.02 -10.24 18.43
CA ASN A 50 -17.42 -9.93 19.72
C ASN A 50 -16.88 -8.49 19.81
N MET A 51 -16.29 -7.94 18.74
CA MET A 51 -15.85 -6.54 18.70
C MET A 51 -17.00 -5.54 18.82
N TYR A 52 -18.17 -5.85 18.28
CA TYR A 52 -19.36 -5.01 18.44
C TYR A 52 -19.93 -5.08 19.86
N ASN A 53 -19.87 -6.25 20.49
CA ASN A 53 -20.55 -6.51 21.76
C ASN A 53 -19.67 -6.27 23.01
N PHE A 54 -18.33 -6.33 22.87
CA PHE A 54 -17.41 -6.32 24.01
C PHE A 54 -16.28 -5.30 23.82
N LYS A 55 -16.19 -4.31 24.73
CA LYS A 55 -15.22 -3.22 24.65
C LYS A 55 -13.75 -3.65 24.68
N HIS A 56 -13.46 -4.81 25.27
CA HIS A 56 -12.10 -5.36 25.32
C HIS A 56 -11.71 -6.11 24.04
N TYR A 57 -12.61 -6.17 23.06
CA TYR A 57 -12.34 -6.59 21.69
C TYR A 57 -12.33 -5.35 20.80
N SER A 58 -11.30 -5.19 19.97
CA SER A 58 -11.16 -3.99 19.15
C SER A 58 -10.49 -4.27 17.81
N TRP A 59 -10.77 -3.38 16.85
CA TRP A 59 -10.18 -3.36 15.52
C TRP A 59 -9.41 -2.07 15.33
N VAL A 60 -8.17 -2.15 14.84
CA VAL A 60 -7.33 -0.97 14.62
C VAL A 60 -6.49 -1.10 13.35
N GLU A 61 -6.62 -0.14 12.44
CA GLU A 61 -5.72 -0.02 11.29
C GLU A 61 -4.36 0.50 11.73
N SER A 62 -3.32 -0.32 11.63
CA SER A 62 -1.99 0.04 12.13
C SER A 62 -0.82 -0.64 11.42
N ILE A 63 -1.04 -1.76 10.72
CA ILE A 63 0.01 -2.47 9.99
C ILE A 63 0.51 -1.60 8.83
N LYS A 64 1.82 -1.50 8.70
CA LYS A 64 2.50 -0.66 7.70
C LYS A 64 3.49 -1.40 6.82
N ARG A 65 4.01 -2.54 7.25
CA ARG A 65 4.90 -3.39 6.46
C ARG A 65 4.96 -4.80 7.04
N ILE A 66 5.07 -5.80 6.19
CA ILE A 66 5.27 -7.20 6.58
C ILE A 66 6.48 -7.72 5.82
N VAL A 67 7.46 -8.22 6.56
CA VAL A 67 8.67 -8.82 5.99
C VAL A 67 8.72 -10.29 6.37
N GLY A 68 8.86 -11.16 5.37
CA GLY A 68 8.92 -12.60 5.56
C GLY A 68 10.29 -13.11 6.01
N PRO A 69 10.36 -14.42 6.32
CA PRO A 69 11.57 -15.10 6.80
C PRO A 69 12.80 -14.96 5.89
N ASN A 70 12.56 -14.84 4.59
CA ASN A 70 13.57 -14.68 3.53
C ASN A 70 13.83 -13.21 3.15
N ASN A 71 13.41 -12.26 3.99
CA ASN A 71 13.48 -10.82 3.72
C ASN A 71 12.63 -10.37 2.50
N GLU A 72 11.57 -11.14 2.23
CA GLU A 72 10.55 -10.84 1.22
C GLU A 72 9.60 -9.78 1.76
N ASP A 73 9.32 -8.74 0.97
CA ASP A 73 8.32 -7.71 1.32
C ASP A 73 6.96 -8.11 0.77
N TYR A 74 5.94 -8.13 1.63
CA TYR A 74 4.59 -8.54 1.26
C TYR A 74 3.66 -7.34 1.12
N ASP A 75 2.73 -7.41 0.17
CA ASP A 75 1.55 -6.55 0.20
C ASP A 75 0.84 -6.74 1.54
N ILE A 76 0.52 -5.64 2.21
CA ILE A 76 -0.09 -5.64 3.53
C ILE A 76 -1.60 -5.89 3.47
N ASN A 77 -2.29 -5.61 2.36
CA ASN A 77 -3.75 -5.66 2.26
C ASN A 77 -4.40 -6.98 2.72
N PRO A 78 -3.87 -8.17 2.39
CA PRO A 78 -4.51 -9.42 2.82
C PRO A 78 -4.22 -9.80 4.27
N TRP A 79 -3.44 -9.02 5.02
CA TRP A 79 -2.95 -9.44 6.33
C TRP A 79 -3.70 -8.84 7.49
N ASN A 80 -3.92 -9.67 8.52
CA ASN A 80 -4.37 -9.23 9.82
C ASN A 80 -3.43 -9.78 10.89
N PHE A 81 -3.20 -8.96 11.92
CA PHE A 81 -2.43 -9.35 13.08
C PHE A 81 -3.31 -9.33 14.32
N ILE A 82 -3.54 -10.50 14.91
CA ILE A 82 -4.31 -10.63 16.16
C ILE A 82 -3.33 -10.55 17.32
N TRP A 83 -3.63 -9.69 18.29
CA TRP A 83 -2.93 -9.62 19.56
C TRP A 83 -3.93 -9.69 20.71
N GLY A 84 -3.82 -10.73 21.52
CA GLY A 84 -4.71 -10.94 22.65
C GLY A 84 -3.97 -11.33 23.92
N MET A 85 -4.64 -11.13 25.03
CA MET A 85 -4.22 -11.64 26.32
C MET A 85 -5.43 -12.21 27.07
N ASP A 86 -5.29 -13.42 27.60
CA ASP A 86 -6.34 -14.01 28.41
C ASP A 86 -6.32 -13.52 29.87
N GLN A 87 -7.33 -13.92 30.65
CA GLN A 87 -7.39 -13.61 32.08
C GLN A 87 -6.22 -14.21 32.89
N LYS A 88 -5.59 -15.28 32.39
CA LYS A 88 -4.39 -15.89 32.98
C LYS A 88 -3.09 -15.18 32.55
N ARG A 89 -3.19 -14.04 31.86
CA ARG A 89 -2.07 -13.24 31.36
C ARG A 89 -1.19 -13.97 30.34
N ARG A 90 -1.73 -14.96 29.65
CA ARG A 90 -1.08 -15.61 28.50
C ARG A 90 -1.31 -14.73 27.28
N ILE A 91 -0.23 -14.39 26.58
CA ILE A 91 -0.25 -13.55 25.37
C ILE A 91 -0.36 -14.45 24.15
N PHE A 92 -1.17 -14.00 23.20
CA PHE A 92 -1.36 -14.65 21.90
C PHE A 92 -1.15 -13.61 20.81
N GLN A 93 -0.26 -13.90 19.87
CA GLN A 93 0.01 -13.08 18.71
C GLN A 93 -0.04 -13.95 17.48
N PHE A 94 -0.86 -13.59 16.51
CA PHE A 94 -1.07 -14.36 15.29
C PHE A 94 -1.03 -13.46 14.08
N LEU A 95 -0.25 -13.87 13.09
CA LEU A 95 -0.28 -13.28 11.76
C LEU A 95 -1.09 -14.19 10.84
N ILE A 96 -2.13 -13.61 10.26
CA ILE A 96 -3.10 -14.30 9.43
C ILE A 96 -3.16 -13.62 8.07
N GLN A 97 -3.25 -14.41 7.01
CA GLN A 97 -3.40 -13.93 5.63
C GLN A 97 -4.74 -14.38 5.07
N LYS A 98 -5.61 -13.46 4.66
CA LYS A 98 -6.84 -13.79 3.93
C LYS A 98 -6.49 -14.31 2.53
N ILE A 99 -7.21 -15.35 2.09
CA ILE A 99 -7.04 -15.91 0.74
C ILE A 99 -7.61 -14.93 -0.30
N GLU A 100 -8.76 -14.33 0.00
CA GLU A 100 -9.47 -13.35 -0.82
C GLU A 100 -9.83 -12.14 0.06
N TYR A 101 -9.00 -11.11 0.09
CA TYR A 101 -9.18 -10.02 1.05
C TYR A 101 -10.43 -9.17 0.80
N GLU A 102 -10.95 -9.14 -0.43
CA GLU A 102 -12.17 -8.39 -0.81
C GLU A 102 -13.47 -9.12 -0.46
N SER A 103 -13.39 -10.44 -0.22
CA SER A 103 -14.55 -11.26 0.11
C SER A 103 -14.75 -11.32 1.63
N LYS A 104 -16.01 -11.17 2.06
CA LYS A 104 -16.39 -11.32 3.46
C LYS A 104 -16.30 -12.78 3.92
N ASP A 105 -16.64 -13.71 3.03
CA ASP A 105 -16.65 -15.15 3.29
C ASP A 105 -15.29 -15.80 3.03
N SER A 106 -14.22 -15.01 3.06
CA SER A 106 -12.89 -15.49 2.77
C SER A 106 -12.29 -16.26 3.94
N GLN A 107 -11.81 -17.46 3.63
CA GLN A 107 -10.92 -18.20 4.51
C GLN A 107 -9.60 -17.44 4.71
N ALA A 108 -8.93 -17.75 5.81
CA ALA A 108 -7.63 -17.18 6.10
C ALA A 108 -6.63 -18.22 6.57
N ILE A 109 -5.37 -17.98 6.29
CA ILE A 109 -4.27 -18.89 6.60
C ILE A 109 -3.55 -18.36 7.83
N LEU A 110 -3.35 -19.21 8.83
CA LEU A 110 -2.49 -18.90 9.96
C LEU A 110 -1.03 -19.07 9.56
N VAL A 111 -0.29 -17.96 9.44
CA VAL A 111 1.06 -17.95 8.86
C VAL A 111 2.16 -17.94 9.91
N ALA A 112 2.01 -17.14 10.96
CA ALA A 112 3.03 -16.99 11.99
C ALA A 112 2.40 -16.73 13.35
N LEU A 113 3.14 -17.03 14.41
CA LEU A 113 2.67 -16.84 15.78
C LEU A 113 3.76 -16.40 16.75
N ALA A 114 3.32 -15.83 17.86
CA ALA A 114 4.12 -15.64 19.06
C ALA A 114 3.22 -15.79 20.31
N PRO A 115 3.77 -16.16 21.47
CA PRO A 115 5.19 -16.43 21.72
C PRO A 115 5.64 -17.82 21.18
N PRO A 116 6.95 -18.06 20.97
CA PRO A 116 7.46 -19.32 20.41
C PRO A 116 7.10 -20.58 21.20
N GLU A 117 6.80 -20.47 22.49
CA GLU A 117 6.35 -21.58 23.32
C GLU A 117 5.00 -22.14 22.85
N LEU A 118 4.14 -21.28 22.29
CA LEU A 118 2.86 -21.71 21.72
C LEU A 118 3.07 -22.59 20.48
N ALA A 119 4.13 -22.34 19.71
CA ALA A 119 4.46 -23.18 18.56
C ALA A 119 4.80 -24.61 18.98
N LYS A 120 5.53 -24.79 20.09
CA LYS A 120 5.81 -26.14 20.63
C LYS A 120 4.52 -26.88 21.00
N LEU A 121 3.54 -26.15 21.51
CA LEU A 121 2.23 -26.72 21.86
C LEU A 121 1.46 -27.14 20.59
N PHE A 122 1.54 -26.34 19.51
CA PHE A 122 0.95 -26.69 18.22
C PHE A 122 1.67 -27.86 17.55
N GLU A 123 2.98 -27.99 17.71
CA GLU A 123 3.73 -29.14 17.21
C GLU A 123 3.32 -30.43 17.92
N ALA A 124 3.22 -30.38 19.26
CA ALA A 124 2.90 -31.55 20.08
C ALA A 124 1.44 -32.03 19.91
N HIS A 125 0.49 -31.09 19.78
CA HIS A 125 -0.94 -31.40 19.81
C HIS A 125 -1.70 -31.05 18.52
N LYS A 126 -0.99 -30.51 17.50
CA LYS A 126 -1.49 -30.25 16.15
C LYS A 126 -2.81 -29.48 16.14
N GLU A 127 -3.78 -29.94 15.34
CA GLU A 127 -5.09 -29.31 15.13
C GLU A 127 -5.87 -29.10 16.43
N GLY A 128 -5.79 -30.05 17.38
CA GLY A 128 -6.52 -29.94 18.64
C GLY A 128 -6.08 -28.74 19.48
N ALA A 129 -4.80 -28.38 19.44
CA ALA A 129 -4.29 -27.19 20.10
C ALA A 129 -4.68 -25.89 19.38
N ILE A 130 -4.62 -25.90 18.04
CA ILE A 130 -4.99 -24.76 17.22
C ILE A 130 -6.47 -24.43 17.45
N LEU A 131 -7.36 -25.43 17.35
CA LEU A 131 -8.79 -25.27 17.56
C LEU A 131 -9.10 -24.71 18.95
N ARG A 132 -8.54 -25.29 20.01
CA ARG A 132 -8.74 -24.80 21.39
C ARG A 132 -8.26 -23.37 21.57
N THR A 133 -7.18 -23.00 20.90
CA THR A 133 -6.63 -21.64 20.97
C THR A 133 -7.53 -20.65 20.24
N LEU A 134 -7.99 -20.98 19.04
CA LEU A 134 -8.95 -20.14 18.30
C LEU A 134 -10.28 -20.02 19.05
N SER A 135 -10.81 -21.11 19.63
CA SER A 135 -12.00 -21.05 20.48
C SER A 135 -11.81 -20.17 21.72
N LEU A 136 -10.61 -20.14 22.31
CA LEU A 136 -10.29 -19.25 23.41
C LEU A 136 -10.32 -17.78 22.97
N LEU A 137 -9.77 -17.45 21.80
CA LEU A 137 -9.79 -16.09 21.25
C LEU A 137 -11.22 -15.60 21.01
N ASN A 138 -12.14 -16.48 20.62
CA ASN A 138 -13.56 -16.16 20.45
C ASN A 138 -14.39 -16.22 21.73
N ASN A 139 -13.78 -16.37 22.91
CA ASN A 139 -14.48 -16.40 24.19
C ASN A 139 -14.26 -15.10 25.00
N PRO A 140 -15.21 -14.14 24.96
CA PRO A 140 -15.04 -12.85 25.61
C PRO A 140 -14.91 -12.93 27.12
N LYS A 141 -15.46 -13.98 27.75
CA LYS A 141 -15.37 -14.18 29.22
C LYS A 141 -13.97 -14.59 29.65
N MET A 142 -13.21 -15.22 28.76
CA MET A 142 -11.87 -15.74 29.06
C MET A 142 -10.76 -14.77 28.64
N MET A 143 -11.06 -13.84 27.75
CA MET A 143 -10.11 -12.85 27.26
C MET A 143 -10.10 -11.60 28.13
N LYS A 144 -8.90 -11.12 28.48
CA LYS A 144 -8.71 -9.81 29.09
C LYS A 144 -8.75 -8.71 28.05
N PHE A 145 -8.14 -8.93 26.89
CA PHE A 145 -8.33 -8.12 25.69
C PHE A 145 -8.00 -8.92 24.43
N LEU A 146 -8.55 -8.47 23.30
CA LEU A 146 -8.14 -8.90 21.97
C LEU A 146 -8.21 -7.70 21.01
N ILE A 147 -7.12 -7.48 20.28
CA ILE A 147 -7.01 -6.41 19.29
C ILE A 147 -6.67 -7.07 17.95
N VAL A 148 -7.44 -6.75 16.92
CA VAL A 148 -7.09 -7.09 15.55
C VAL A 148 -6.51 -5.86 14.88
N LEU A 149 -5.27 -5.99 14.43
CA LEU A 149 -4.58 -4.98 13.67
C LEU A 149 -4.75 -5.26 12.18
N ALA A 150 -5.23 -4.26 11.47
CA ALA A 150 -5.45 -4.29 10.04
C ALA A 150 -4.43 -3.42 9.29
N PRO A 151 -4.33 -3.56 7.96
CA PRO A 151 -3.50 -2.71 7.10
C PRO A 151 -3.94 -1.26 7.18
N ARG A 152 -2.98 -0.33 7.26
CA ARG A 152 -3.25 1.10 7.29
C ARG A 152 -2.72 1.80 6.05
N GLY A 153 -3.62 2.07 5.10
CA GLY A 153 -3.27 2.74 3.84
C GLY A 153 -2.22 1.96 3.06
N LYS A 154 -1.31 2.67 2.38
CA LYS A 154 -0.22 2.05 1.62
C LYS A 154 0.89 1.56 2.53
N SER A 155 1.61 0.54 2.07
CA SER A 155 2.81 0.06 2.75
C SER A 155 3.92 1.12 2.76
N ILE A 156 4.85 1.03 3.71
CA ILE A 156 6.00 1.96 3.79
C ILE A 156 6.81 1.96 2.48
N VAL A 157 6.95 0.79 1.85
CA VAL A 157 7.70 0.64 0.60
C VAL A 157 6.99 1.34 -0.55
N GLU A 158 5.66 1.17 -0.67
CA GLU A 158 4.86 1.88 -1.66
C GLU A 158 4.89 3.39 -1.45
N GLU A 159 4.78 3.85 -0.21
CA GLU A 159 4.89 5.29 0.12
C GLU A 159 6.24 5.85 -0.32
N GLN A 160 7.35 5.14 -0.06
CA GLN A 160 8.68 5.53 -0.51
C GLN A 160 8.81 5.56 -2.03
N GLN A 161 8.27 4.57 -2.73
CA GLN A 161 8.29 4.53 -4.19
C GLN A 161 7.51 5.70 -4.80
N LEU A 162 6.32 6.02 -4.26
CA LEU A 162 5.52 7.16 -4.71
C LEU A 162 6.22 8.50 -4.47
N LEU A 163 6.89 8.65 -3.32
CA LEU A 163 7.70 9.83 -3.04
C LEU A 163 8.87 9.97 -4.03
N GLN A 164 9.52 8.86 -4.42
CA GLN A 164 10.58 8.87 -5.42
C GLN A 164 10.07 9.23 -6.81
N ILE A 165 8.91 8.70 -7.23
CA ILE A 165 8.27 9.04 -8.51
C ILE A 165 7.93 10.52 -8.55
N ASN A 166 7.28 11.05 -7.50
CA ASN A 166 6.94 12.47 -7.42
C ASN A 166 8.18 13.38 -7.47
N LYS A 167 9.30 12.98 -6.84
CA LYS A 167 10.57 13.73 -6.95
C LYS A 167 11.09 13.76 -8.39
N LYS A 168 11.08 12.62 -9.09
CA LYS A 168 11.50 12.54 -10.50
C LYS A 168 10.62 13.41 -11.40
N ASP A 169 9.32 13.42 -11.18
CA ASP A 169 8.40 14.23 -12.00
C ASP A 169 8.51 15.73 -11.68
N LEU A 170 8.76 16.10 -10.41
CA LEU A 170 9.13 17.47 -10.04
C LEU A 170 10.45 17.90 -10.68
N GLU A 171 11.44 17.03 -10.75
CA GLU A 171 12.71 17.28 -11.43
C GLU A 171 12.52 17.48 -12.94
N LYS A 172 11.67 16.67 -13.60
CA LYS A 172 11.28 16.89 -15.01
C LYS A 172 10.59 18.23 -15.22
N LEU A 173 9.66 18.62 -14.34
CA LEU A 173 8.99 19.91 -14.43
C LEU A 173 9.96 21.08 -14.25
N LYS A 174 10.90 20.98 -13.30
CA LYS A 174 11.98 21.96 -13.12
C LYS A 174 12.88 22.04 -14.35
N PHE A 175 13.24 20.90 -14.94
CA PHE A 175 14.02 20.83 -16.17
C PHE A 175 13.29 21.49 -17.35
N ILE A 176 12.01 21.18 -17.57
CA ILE A 176 11.18 21.81 -18.61
C ILE A 176 11.10 23.33 -18.40
N ASN A 177 10.90 23.77 -17.15
CA ASN A 177 10.86 25.21 -16.84
C ASN A 177 12.21 25.89 -17.08
N THR A 178 13.32 25.18 -16.87
CA THR A 178 14.67 25.66 -17.19
C THR A 178 14.86 25.78 -18.71
N LEU A 179 14.40 24.79 -19.48
CA LEU A 179 14.41 24.84 -20.94
C LEU A 179 13.59 25.99 -21.50
N LYS A 180 12.44 26.31 -20.88
CA LYS A 180 11.64 27.48 -21.26
C LYS A 180 12.37 28.80 -21.05
N GLN A 181 13.29 28.88 -20.09
CA GLN A 181 14.03 30.10 -19.77
C GLN A 181 15.38 30.21 -20.50
N MET A 182 15.78 29.17 -21.24
CA MET A 182 16.99 29.18 -22.03
C MET A 182 16.71 29.69 -23.45
N PRO A 183 17.34 30.77 -23.91
CA PRO A 183 17.29 31.12 -25.31
C PRO A 183 17.99 30.04 -26.14
N ASN A 184 17.38 29.61 -27.24
CA ASN A 184 18.07 28.76 -28.21
C ASN A 184 19.32 29.48 -28.74
N ILE A 185 20.29 28.75 -29.34
CA ILE A 185 21.63 29.22 -29.80
C ILE A 185 21.59 30.51 -30.68
N LYS A 186 20.41 30.93 -31.16
CA LYS A 186 20.17 32.15 -31.95
C LYS A 186 19.36 33.25 -31.24
N GLY A 187 19.10 33.16 -29.94
CA GLY A 187 18.44 34.22 -29.15
C GLY A 187 16.95 34.42 -29.39
N GLN A 188 16.25 33.51 -30.08
CA GLN A 188 14.81 33.64 -30.38
C GLN A 188 13.99 32.66 -29.53
N TRP A 189 12.96 33.18 -28.84
CA TRP A 189 12.15 32.44 -27.88
C TRP A 189 11.16 31.45 -28.53
N PHE A 190 10.71 31.69 -29.77
CA PHE A 190 9.88 30.76 -30.56
C PHE A 190 10.07 31.06 -32.07
N PRO A 191 10.05 30.06 -32.98
CA PRO A 191 10.09 30.33 -34.41
C PRO A 191 8.76 31.00 -34.83
N THR A 192 8.82 32.24 -35.30
CA THR A 192 7.66 32.90 -35.92
C THR A 192 7.37 32.18 -37.23
N SER A 193 6.31 31.37 -37.24
CA SER A 193 5.83 30.69 -38.44
C SER A 193 5.10 31.67 -39.36
N GLU A 194 5.77 32.74 -39.78
CA GLU A 194 5.24 33.66 -40.78
C GLU A 194 5.34 33.00 -42.16
N LEU A 195 4.20 32.82 -42.83
CA LEU A 195 4.14 32.27 -44.18
C LEU A 195 4.81 33.23 -45.16
N LYS A 196 5.88 32.78 -45.80
CA LYS A 196 6.65 33.58 -46.78
C LYS A 196 6.12 33.38 -48.20
N CYS A 197 6.22 34.42 -49.01
CA CYS A 197 5.89 34.35 -50.42
C CYS A 197 6.88 33.45 -51.17
N PRO A 198 6.44 32.46 -51.95
CA PRO A 198 7.36 31.55 -52.65
C PRO A 198 8.20 32.23 -53.75
N ILE A 199 7.79 33.41 -54.22
CA ILE A 199 8.47 34.13 -55.31
C ILE A 199 9.58 35.05 -54.77
N CYS A 200 9.28 35.88 -53.77
CA CYS A 200 10.19 36.92 -53.28
C CYS A 200 10.57 36.79 -51.79
N ASN A 201 10.11 35.72 -51.13
CA ASN A 201 10.42 35.36 -49.74
C ASN A 201 10.05 36.41 -48.67
N THR A 202 9.27 37.44 -49.02
CA THR A 202 8.71 38.40 -48.06
C THR A 202 7.47 37.81 -47.36
N PRO A 203 7.11 38.29 -46.15
CA PRO A 203 5.92 37.81 -45.44
C PRO A 203 4.65 38.02 -46.26
N LEU A 204 3.74 37.04 -46.26
CA LEU A 204 2.41 37.16 -46.86
C LEU A 204 1.46 37.83 -45.87
N THR A 205 0.75 38.85 -46.33
CA THR A 205 -0.33 39.49 -45.57
C THR A 205 -1.67 38.85 -45.91
N GLN A 206 -2.50 38.64 -44.89
CA GLN A 206 -3.84 38.08 -45.04
C GLN A 206 -4.80 39.19 -45.49
N VAL A 207 -5.53 38.99 -46.59
CA VAL A 207 -6.53 39.94 -47.08
C VAL A 207 -7.91 39.34 -46.86
N TYR A 208 -8.76 40.05 -46.11
CA TYR A 208 -10.13 39.65 -45.77
C TYR A 208 -11.16 40.36 -46.67
N SER A 209 -11.01 40.25 -47.98
CA SER A 209 -12.09 40.59 -48.94
C SER A 209 -12.87 39.33 -49.32
N ASN A 210 -13.91 39.44 -50.17
CA ASN A 210 -14.88 38.39 -50.52
C ASN A 210 -14.31 37.04 -51.05
N GLU A 211 -12.98 36.89 -51.09
CA GLU A 211 -12.24 35.63 -51.20
C GLU A 211 -11.12 35.65 -50.13
N VAL A 212 -11.16 34.74 -49.15
CA VAL A 212 -10.16 34.68 -48.07
C VAL A 212 -8.85 34.14 -48.64
N GLY A 213 -7.80 34.97 -48.71
CA GLY A 213 -6.52 34.60 -49.31
C GLY A 213 -5.31 35.33 -48.72
N LEU A 214 -4.13 34.77 -48.96
CA LEU A 214 -2.84 35.38 -48.64
C LEU A 214 -2.31 36.13 -49.87
N VAL A 215 -1.94 37.40 -49.70
CA VAL A 215 -1.39 38.23 -50.78
C VAL A 215 -0.02 38.76 -50.41
N CYS A 216 0.93 38.61 -51.32
CA CYS A 216 2.22 39.30 -51.25
C CYS A 216 2.08 40.73 -51.77
N GLN A 217 2.34 41.71 -50.90
CA GLN A 217 2.33 43.14 -51.26
C GLN A 217 3.43 43.51 -52.27
N ASN A 218 4.53 42.75 -52.31
CA ASN A 218 5.70 43.11 -53.11
C ASN A 218 5.63 42.60 -54.56
N CYS A 219 5.23 41.34 -54.76
CA CYS A 219 5.16 40.73 -56.10
C CYS A 219 3.73 40.39 -56.56
N GLY A 220 2.72 40.73 -55.76
CA GLY A 220 1.31 40.50 -56.10
C GLY A 220 0.86 39.03 -56.06
N PHE A 221 1.69 38.10 -55.58
CA PHE A 221 1.33 36.69 -55.48
C PHE A 221 0.11 36.50 -54.59
N LYS A 222 -0.91 35.80 -55.08
CA LYS A 222 -2.13 35.48 -54.33
C LYS A 222 -2.26 33.97 -54.15
N ARG A 223 -2.48 33.54 -52.91
CA ARG A 223 -2.89 32.18 -52.57
C ARG A 223 -4.30 32.26 -51.98
N VAL A 224 -5.28 32.08 -52.84
CA VAL A 224 -6.70 31.99 -52.45
C VAL A 224 -6.94 30.59 -51.88
N LYS A 225 -7.70 30.51 -50.80
CA LYS A 225 -8.03 29.25 -50.12
C LYS A 225 -9.25 28.59 -50.76
#